data_AF-A0A969P8K1-F1
#
_entry.id   AF-A0A969P8K1-F1
#
_cell.length_a   1.000
_cell.length_b   1.000
_cell.length_c   1.000
_cell.angle_alpha   90.00
_cell.angle_beta   90.00
_cell.angle_gamma   90.00
#
_symmetry.space_group_name_H-M   'P 1'
#
loop_
_entity.id
_entity.type
_entity.pdbx_description
1 polymer ?
#
loop_
_entity_poly.entity_id
_entity_poly.type
_entity_poly.pdbx_seq_one_letter_code
_entity_poly.pdbx_strand_id
1 'polypeptide(L)'
;MPLDGDPEDIENTGISTHTIANYLRRCGADNAVMILDACRNGGQKSGEGIGRQTEAEARQTGVISLFSCSPDQYSYELDAIAQGAFTHALLEGLGIRGRCATVERLNQYLQHRVPELVSHHLGRVRQTPYTIAEPLNRSHLILMPQHANLADIATLKNERAIAPLAFSKPRRSKQCNRVLSANVP
;
A
#
# COMPACT_ATOMS: atom_id res chain seq x y z
N MET A 1 -6.50 16.21 1.90
CA MET A 1 -7.23 17.47 1.71
C MET A 1 -6.93 17.99 0.31
N PRO A 2 -7.95 18.43 -0.45
CA PRO A 2 -7.75 19.27 -1.63
C PRO A 2 -7.00 20.56 -1.28
N LEU A 3 -6.41 21.22 -2.29
CA LEU A 3 -5.68 22.48 -2.11
C LEU A 3 -6.59 23.62 -1.61
N ASP A 4 -7.85 23.61 -2.04
CA ASP A 4 -8.93 24.52 -1.68
C ASP A 4 -9.80 23.99 -0.52
N GLY A 5 -9.39 22.91 0.13
CA GLY A 5 -10.08 22.35 1.29
C GLY A 5 -9.81 23.14 2.56
N ASP A 6 -10.77 23.14 3.48
CA ASP A 6 -10.68 23.78 4.79
C ASP A 6 -10.25 22.75 5.86
N PRO A 7 -9.05 22.89 6.47
CA PRO A 7 -8.60 21.99 7.54
C PRO A 7 -9.46 22.01 8.80
N GLU A 8 -10.25 23.06 9.03
CA GLU A 8 -11.20 23.14 10.15
C GLU A 8 -12.58 22.56 9.78
N ASP A 9 -12.85 22.31 8.49
CA ASP A 9 -14.06 21.65 7.96
C ASP A 9 -13.70 20.43 7.09
N ILE A 10 -13.02 19.45 7.71
CA ILE A 10 -12.59 18.21 7.06
C ILE A 10 -13.79 17.40 6.55
N GLU A 11 -14.93 17.45 7.25
CA GLU A 11 -16.12 16.67 6.91
C GLU A 11 -16.69 17.07 5.54
N ASN A 12 -16.80 18.37 5.26
CA ASN A 12 -17.40 18.85 4.01
C ASN A 12 -16.37 19.08 2.90
N THR A 13 -15.11 19.35 3.24
CA THR A 13 -14.08 19.73 2.26
C THR A 13 -13.01 18.65 2.04
N GLY A 14 -12.99 17.62 2.89
CA GLY A 14 -12.10 16.48 2.77
C GLY A 14 -12.58 15.43 1.77
N ILE A 15 -11.64 14.62 1.27
CA ILE A 15 -11.94 13.43 0.48
C ILE A 15 -11.72 12.20 1.36
N SER A 16 -12.80 11.46 1.61
CA SER A 16 -12.75 10.26 2.45
C SER A 16 -11.97 9.13 1.79
N THR A 17 -10.95 8.62 2.48
CA THR A 17 -10.21 7.40 2.10
C THR A 17 -11.13 6.19 2.03
N HIS A 18 -12.14 6.09 2.90
CA HIS A 18 -13.18 5.06 2.83
C HIS A 18 -13.85 4.97 1.46
N THR A 19 -14.29 6.13 0.95
CA THR A 19 -15.03 6.25 -0.29
C THR A 19 -14.16 5.83 -1.47
N ILE A 20 -12.90 6.28 -1.49
CA ILE A 20 -11.92 5.85 -2.50
C ILE A 20 -11.71 4.34 -2.46
N ALA A 21 -11.46 3.77 -1.27
CA ALA A 21 -11.25 2.33 -1.11
C ALA A 21 -12.48 1.51 -1.55
N ASN A 22 -13.69 2.00 -1.29
CA ASN A 22 -14.93 1.39 -1.78
C ASN A 22 -15.07 1.45 -3.30
N TYR A 23 -14.69 2.57 -3.94
CA TYR A 23 -14.68 2.65 -5.39
C TYR A 23 -13.65 1.70 -6.00
N LEU A 24 -12.43 1.63 -5.43
CA LEU A 24 -11.41 0.68 -5.85
C LEU A 24 -11.86 -0.77 -5.68
N ARG A 25 -12.57 -1.11 -4.60
CA ARG A 25 -13.15 -2.44 -4.42
C ARG A 25 -14.16 -2.80 -5.52
N ARG A 26 -14.90 -1.82 -6.03
CA ARG A 26 -15.98 -2.02 -7.01
C ARG A 26 -15.52 -1.83 -8.47
N CYS A 27 -14.28 -1.40 -8.71
CA CYS A 27 -13.82 -1.06 -10.06
C CYS A 27 -13.63 -2.28 -10.98
N GLY A 28 -13.73 -3.50 -10.45
CA GLY A 28 -13.60 -4.73 -11.23
C GLY A 28 -12.16 -5.15 -11.55
N ALA A 29 -11.16 -4.41 -11.07
CA ALA A 29 -9.77 -4.83 -11.14
C ALA A 29 -9.53 -6.07 -10.27
N ASP A 30 -8.72 -7.01 -10.78
CA ASP A 30 -8.34 -8.20 -10.01
C ASP A 30 -7.57 -7.84 -8.74
N ASN A 31 -6.73 -6.81 -8.84
CA ASN A 31 -5.94 -6.28 -7.73
C ASN A 31 -5.96 -4.76 -7.78
N ALA A 32 -6.23 -4.14 -6.62
CA ALA A 32 -6.13 -2.71 -6.42
C ALA A 32 -5.19 -2.45 -5.23
N VAL A 33 -4.25 -1.54 -5.44
CA VAL A 33 -3.31 -1.08 -4.42
C VAL A 33 -3.54 0.42 -4.25
N MET A 34 -3.77 0.84 -3.00
CA MET A 34 -3.89 2.24 -2.61
C MET A 34 -2.62 2.63 -1.87
N ILE A 35 -2.00 3.73 -2.27
CA ILE A 35 -0.79 4.25 -1.64
C ILE A 35 -1.13 5.64 -1.10
N LEU A 36 -0.91 5.85 0.19
CA LEU A 36 -1.25 7.06 0.91
C LEU A 36 0.04 7.68 1.45
N ASP A 37 0.58 8.64 0.70
CA ASP A 37 1.68 9.49 1.14
C ASP A 37 1.16 10.87 1.51
N ALA A 38 0.73 11.03 2.76
CA ALA A 38 0.23 12.30 3.26
C ALA A 38 0.50 12.44 4.76
N CYS A 39 0.89 13.64 5.17
CA CYS A 39 0.99 14.01 6.58
C CYS A 39 -0.41 13.97 7.21
N ARG A 40 -0.62 13.08 8.18
CA ARG A 40 -1.94 12.87 8.80
C ARG A 40 -2.33 13.92 9.87
N ASN A 41 -1.54 14.97 10.07
CA ASN A 41 -1.69 15.88 11.22
C ASN A 41 -1.75 17.39 10.86
N GLY A 42 -2.28 17.75 9.69
CA GLY A 42 -2.44 19.16 9.29
C GLY A 42 -3.65 19.91 9.88
N GLY A 43 -4.30 19.39 10.94
CA GLY A 43 -5.49 20.02 11.53
C GLY A 43 -5.84 19.40 12.87
N GLN A 44 -5.44 20.08 13.95
CA GLN A 44 -5.82 19.88 15.36
C GLN A 44 -5.68 18.48 15.98
N LYS A 45 -5.67 18.45 17.31
CA LYS A 45 -5.39 17.31 18.21
C LYS A 45 -6.42 16.17 18.15
N SER A 46 -7.21 16.03 17.08
CA SER A 46 -8.26 15.02 16.90
C SER A 46 -7.87 13.87 15.95
N GLY A 47 -6.68 13.91 15.32
CA GLY A 47 -6.24 12.97 14.27
C GLY A 47 -6.04 11.51 14.69
N GLU A 48 -5.99 11.17 15.99
CA GLU A 48 -5.84 9.79 16.45
C GLU A 48 -7.00 8.89 15.99
N GLY A 49 -8.22 9.44 15.87
CA GLY A 49 -9.40 8.71 15.41
C GLY A 49 -9.37 8.41 13.92
N ILE A 50 -8.94 9.37 13.10
CA ILE A 50 -8.95 9.29 11.63
C ILE A 50 -7.99 8.21 11.13
N GLY A 51 -6.79 8.11 11.72
CA GLY A 51 -5.81 7.09 11.35
C GLY A 51 -6.30 5.67 11.62
N ARG A 52 -6.89 5.44 12.80
CA ARG A 52 -7.44 4.13 13.21
C ARG A 52 -8.70 3.76 12.43
N GLN A 53 -9.57 4.73 12.16
CA GLN A 53 -10.75 4.53 11.32
C GLN A 53 -10.36 4.14 9.90
N THR A 54 -9.43 4.87 9.29
CA THR A 54 -8.93 4.53 7.94
C THR A 54 -8.33 3.12 7.90
N GLU A 55 -7.61 2.72 8.96
CA GLU A 55 -7.05 1.37 9.06
C GLU A 55 -8.16 0.31 9.13
N ALA A 56 -9.17 0.49 9.99
CA ALA A 56 -10.31 -0.41 10.09
C ALA A 56 -11.07 -0.52 8.75
N GLU A 57 -11.26 0.58 8.05
CA GLU A 57 -11.93 0.63 6.75
C GLU A 57 -11.12 -0.06 5.65
N ALA A 58 -9.81 0.17 5.60
CA ALA A 58 -8.92 -0.48 4.65
C ALA A 58 -8.98 -2.01 4.81
N ARG A 59 -8.97 -2.52 6.04
CA ARG A 59 -9.16 -3.95 6.34
C ARG A 59 -10.49 -4.49 5.79
N GLN A 60 -11.59 -3.75 5.98
CA GLN A 60 -12.92 -4.17 5.52
C GLN A 60 -13.04 -4.18 3.99
N THR A 61 -12.35 -3.27 3.29
CA THR A 61 -12.46 -3.15 1.83
C THR A 61 -11.73 -4.27 1.08
N GLY A 62 -10.68 -4.85 1.68
CA GLY A 62 -9.79 -5.82 1.05
C GLY A 62 -8.83 -5.20 0.02
N VAL A 63 -8.79 -3.85 -0.09
CA VAL A 63 -7.83 -3.14 -0.92
C VAL A 63 -6.48 -3.11 -0.21
N ILE A 64 -5.42 -3.49 -0.92
CA ILE A 64 -4.07 -3.44 -0.35
C ILE A 64 -3.70 -1.98 -0.17
N SER A 65 -3.40 -1.56 1.05
CA SER A 65 -3.22 -0.15 1.39
C SER A 65 -1.86 0.06 2.04
N LEU A 66 -1.02 0.90 1.44
CA LEU A 66 0.31 1.28 1.94
C LEU A 66 0.24 2.70 2.48
N PHE A 67 0.67 2.89 3.72
CA PHE A 67 0.64 4.18 4.42
C PHE A 67 2.06 4.64 4.70
N SER A 68 2.34 5.92 4.45
CA SER A 68 3.69 6.47 4.60
C SER A 68 4.19 6.60 6.03
N CYS A 69 3.28 6.67 7.01
CA CYS A 69 3.59 6.75 8.43
C CYS A 69 2.48 6.15 9.29
N SER A 70 2.82 5.75 10.52
CA SER A 70 1.84 5.36 11.55
C SER A 70 0.88 6.52 11.87
N PRO A 71 -0.33 6.23 12.39
CA PRO A 71 -1.32 7.25 12.75
C PRO A 71 -0.81 8.38 13.67
N ASP A 72 0.17 8.10 14.53
CA ASP A 72 0.78 9.01 15.52
C ASP A 72 2.06 9.69 15.01
N GLN A 73 2.39 9.54 13.73
CA GLN A 73 3.63 10.00 13.12
C GLN A 73 3.37 10.90 11.90
N TYR A 74 4.43 11.52 11.41
CA TYR A 74 4.40 12.40 10.23
C TYR A 74 5.10 11.73 9.04
N SER A 75 4.68 12.11 7.83
CA SER A 75 5.46 11.85 6.62
C SER A 75 6.40 13.03 6.39
N TYR A 76 7.67 12.79 6.10
CA TYR A 76 8.65 13.85 5.92
C TYR A 76 9.17 13.92 4.49
N GLU A 77 9.48 15.14 4.05
CA GLU A 77 10.27 15.42 2.85
C GLU A 77 11.75 15.57 3.21
N LEU A 78 12.62 15.10 2.33
CA LEU A 78 14.06 15.13 2.52
C LEU A 78 14.68 16.16 1.57
N ASP A 79 15.12 17.30 2.10
CA ASP A 79 15.66 18.41 1.29
C ASP A 79 16.80 17.97 0.36
N ALA A 80 17.70 17.12 0.86
CA ALA A 80 18.84 16.61 0.10
C ALA A 80 18.45 15.74 -1.10
N ILE A 81 17.22 15.20 -1.11
CA ILE A 81 16.70 14.30 -2.14
C ILE A 81 15.55 14.97 -2.93
N ALA A 82 15.05 16.12 -2.46
CA ALA A 82 13.90 16.83 -3.01
C ALA A 82 12.66 15.93 -3.19
N GLN A 83 12.45 15.01 -2.24
CA GLN A 83 11.39 14.01 -2.31
C GLN A 83 10.96 13.55 -0.91
N GLY A 84 9.70 13.12 -0.77
CA GLY A 84 9.20 12.42 0.41
C GLY A 84 10.01 11.17 0.73
N ALA A 85 10.39 10.96 2.00
CA ALA A 85 11.16 9.80 2.44
C ALA A 85 10.48 8.48 2.08
N PHE A 86 9.16 8.42 2.25
CA PHE A 86 8.36 7.25 1.87
C PHE A 86 8.35 7.03 0.35
N THR A 87 7.99 8.04 -0.44
CA THR A 87 7.97 7.91 -1.90
C THR A 87 9.36 7.56 -2.45
N HIS A 88 10.44 8.11 -1.88
CA HIS A 88 11.80 7.73 -2.26
C HIS A 88 12.06 6.24 -2.02
N ALA A 89 11.83 5.76 -0.79
CA ALA A 89 11.98 4.35 -0.45
C ALA A 89 11.07 3.42 -1.28
N LEU A 90 9.86 3.87 -1.61
CA LEU A 90 8.90 3.14 -2.45
C LEU A 90 9.46 2.92 -3.86
N LEU A 91 9.98 3.96 -4.50
CA LEU A 91 10.59 3.86 -5.83
C LEU A 91 11.86 3.01 -5.79
N GLU A 92 12.69 3.15 -4.75
CA GLU A 92 13.88 2.30 -4.56
C GLU A 92 13.50 0.82 -4.40
N GLY A 93 12.46 0.54 -3.60
CA GLY A 93 11.94 -0.80 -3.33
C GLY A 93 11.43 -1.48 -4.60
N LEU A 94 10.61 -0.77 -5.39
CA LEU A 94 10.06 -1.26 -6.65
C LEU A 94 11.09 -1.36 -7.78
N GLY A 95 12.15 -0.54 -7.72
CA GLY A 95 13.20 -0.48 -8.73
C GLY A 95 14.30 -1.53 -8.57
N ILE A 96 15.41 -1.31 -9.28
CA ILE A 96 16.56 -2.24 -9.33
C ILE A 96 17.30 -2.40 -7.99
N ARG A 97 17.14 -1.45 -7.05
CA ARG A 97 17.82 -1.46 -5.75
C ARG A 97 17.15 -2.44 -4.79
N GLY A 98 15.83 -2.34 -4.61
CA GLY A 98 15.07 -3.23 -3.74
C GLY A 98 14.59 -4.51 -4.43
N ARG A 99 14.26 -4.43 -5.73
CA ARG A 99 13.71 -5.53 -6.53
C ARG A 99 12.53 -6.23 -5.82
N CYS A 100 11.71 -5.47 -5.10
CA CYS A 100 10.59 -6.00 -4.34
C CYS A 100 9.50 -6.47 -5.30
N ALA A 101 9.37 -7.79 -5.45
CA ALA A 101 8.40 -8.38 -6.36
C ALA A 101 6.98 -8.38 -5.79
N THR A 102 6.84 -8.55 -4.48
CA THR A 102 5.55 -8.76 -3.79
C THR A 102 5.25 -7.63 -2.82
N VAL A 103 3.98 -7.54 -2.40
CA VAL A 103 3.54 -6.61 -1.36
C VAL A 103 4.29 -6.83 -0.05
N GLU A 104 4.50 -8.09 0.35
CA GLU A 104 5.26 -8.46 1.55
C GLU A 104 6.70 -7.94 1.48
N ARG A 105 7.42 -8.24 0.39
CA ARG A 105 8.81 -7.81 0.22
C ARG A 105 8.92 -6.30 0.17
N LEU A 106 7.94 -5.62 -0.43
CA LEU A 106 7.89 -4.16 -0.45
C LEU A 106 7.63 -3.59 0.95
N ASN A 107 6.66 -4.15 1.69
CA ASN A 107 6.38 -3.75 3.06
C ASN A 107 7.61 -3.90 3.96
N GLN A 108 8.30 -5.05 3.89
CA GLN A 108 9.55 -5.27 4.62
C GLN A 108 10.60 -4.23 4.26
N TYR A 109 10.81 -3.96 2.96
CA TYR A 109 11.76 -2.95 2.50
C TYR A 109 11.43 -1.56 3.06
N LEU A 110 10.17 -1.14 2.95
CA LEU A 110 9.69 0.16 3.44
C LEU A 110 9.86 0.31 4.95
N GLN A 111 9.53 -0.73 5.73
CA GLN A 111 9.67 -0.72 7.19
C GLN A 111 11.12 -0.52 7.67
N HIS A 112 12.11 -0.85 6.86
CA HIS A 112 13.52 -0.61 7.17
C HIS A 112 14.02 0.70 6.57
N ARG A 113 13.75 0.92 5.28
CA ARG A 113 14.34 2.00 4.50
C ARG A 113 13.83 3.38 4.90
N VAL A 114 12.55 3.52 5.23
CA VAL A 114 11.96 4.82 5.60
C VAL A 114 12.51 5.33 6.95
N PRO A 115 12.53 4.53 8.05
CA PRO A 115 13.19 4.95 9.28
C PRO A 115 14.68 5.27 9.11
N GLU A 116 15.39 4.50 8.28
CA GLU A 116 16.80 4.75 7.98
C GLU A 116 17.02 6.13 7.34
N LEU A 117 16.26 6.44 6.28
CA LEU A 117 16.32 7.72 5.57
C LEU A 117 16.01 8.90 6.49
N VAL A 118 14.91 8.80 7.24
CA VAL A 118 14.46 9.88 8.13
C VAL A 118 15.47 10.09 9.27
N SER A 119 16.00 9.01 9.86
CA SER A 119 17.05 9.09 10.88
C SER A 119 18.33 9.74 10.35
N HIS A 120 18.76 9.37 9.15
CA HIS A 120 19.99 9.87 8.54
C HIS A 120 19.90 11.35 8.17
N HIS A 121 18.77 11.81 7.63
CA HIS A 121 18.62 13.17 7.11
C HIS A 121 18.04 14.18 8.10
N LEU A 122 17.17 13.74 9.02
CA LEU A 122 16.40 14.62 9.91
C LEU A 122 16.69 14.39 11.41
N GLY A 123 17.44 13.33 11.74
CA GLY A 123 17.82 13.01 13.12
C GLY A 123 16.72 12.25 13.88
N ARG A 124 16.41 12.66 15.13
CA ARG A 124 15.57 11.89 16.07
C ARG A 124 14.06 11.98 15.82
N VAL A 125 13.63 11.99 14.56
CA VAL A 125 12.23 11.90 14.17
C VAL A 125 11.86 10.46 13.80
N ARG A 126 10.57 10.12 13.93
CA ARG A 126 10.05 8.79 13.59
C ARG A 126 9.09 8.87 12.43
N GLN A 127 9.32 7.99 11.46
CA GLN A 127 8.39 7.68 10.39
C GLN A 127 8.46 6.17 10.12
N THR A 128 7.37 5.49 10.37
CA THR A 128 7.22 4.04 10.27
C THR A 128 6.08 3.77 9.31
N PRO A 129 6.36 3.37 8.06
CA PRO A 129 5.30 3.01 7.13
C PRO A 129 4.68 1.69 7.54
N TYR A 130 3.43 1.48 7.15
CA TYR A 130 2.74 0.23 7.39
C TYR A 130 1.85 -0.14 6.21
N THR A 131 1.59 -1.44 6.07
CA THR A 131 0.79 -2.00 4.98
C THR A 131 -0.37 -2.80 5.55
N ILE A 132 -1.56 -2.60 5.00
CA ILE A 132 -2.74 -3.42 5.24
C ILE A 132 -2.96 -4.27 4.00
N ALA A 133 -2.79 -5.58 4.13
CA ALA A 133 -2.99 -6.55 3.07
C ALA A 133 -3.88 -7.69 3.59
N GLU A 134 -5.14 -7.38 3.92
CA GLU A 134 -6.11 -8.36 4.39
C GLU A 134 -7.01 -8.85 3.23
N PRO A 135 -7.32 -10.16 3.16
CA PRO A 135 -6.74 -11.26 3.95
C PRO A 135 -5.24 -11.47 3.66
N LEU A 136 -4.50 -12.06 4.62
CA LEU A 136 -3.02 -12.14 4.62
C LEU A 136 -2.42 -12.67 3.31
N ASN A 137 -3.10 -13.57 2.61
CA ASN A 137 -2.66 -14.07 1.29
C ASN A 137 -2.48 -12.97 0.24
N ARG A 138 -3.03 -11.77 0.45
CA ARG A 138 -2.77 -10.60 -0.40
C ARG A 138 -1.37 -10.03 -0.25
N SER A 139 -0.62 -10.37 0.82
CA SER A 139 0.78 -9.99 0.98
C SER A 139 1.69 -10.63 -0.09
N HIS A 140 1.33 -11.80 -0.61
CA HIS A 140 2.08 -12.48 -1.67
C HIS A 140 1.68 -12.04 -3.08
N LEU A 141 0.81 -11.03 -3.21
CA LEU A 141 0.49 -10.45 -4.51
C LEU A 141 1.78 -9.93 -5.16
N ILE A 142 2.04 -10.38 -6.40
CA ILE A 142 3.13 -9.90 -7.22
C ILE A 142 2.77 -8.53 -7.81
N LEU A 143 3.52 -7.51 -7.39
CA LEU A 143 3.47 -6.13 -7.90
C LEU A 143 4.40 -5.95 -9.10
N MET A 144 5.58 -6.57 -9.07
CA MET A 144 6.66 -6.41 -10.07
C MET A 144 7.07 -7.77 -10.64
N PRO A 145 6.40 -8.26 -11.71
CA PRO A 145 6.67 -9.58 -12.29
C PRO A 145 8.13 -9.80 -12.71
N GLN A 146 8.81 -8.75 -13.18
CA GLN A 146 10.23 -8.79 -13.57
C GLN A 146 11.20 -9.05 -12.41
N HIS A 147 10.72 -8.95 -11.17
CA HIS A 147 11.51 -9.23 -9.96
C HIS A 147 11.04 -10.49 -9.23
N ALA A 148 9.95 -11.12 -9.71
CA ALA A 148 9.38 -12.32 -9.12
C ALA A 148 10.27 -13.53 -9.39
N ASN A 149 10.43 -14.39 -8.38
CA ASN A 149 11.11 -15.67 -8.49
C ASN A 149 10.13 -16.85 -8.48
N LEU A 150 10.63 -18.07 -8.66
CA LEU A 150 9.80 -19.28 -8.68
C LEU A 150 9.05 -19.52 -7.37
N ALA A 151 9.63 -19.12 -6.23
CA ALA A 151 8.96 -19.23 -4.93
C ALA A 151 7.78 -18.27 -4.83
N ASP A 152 7.94 -17.01 -5.25
CA ASP A 152 6.85 -16.01 -5.31
C ASP A 152 5.66 -16.54 -6.14
N ILE A 153 5.97 -17.13 -7.31
CA ILE A 153 4.95 -17.71 -8.20
C ILE A 153 4.29 -18.95 -7.58
N ALA A 154 5.07 -19.82 -6.94
CA ALA A 154 4.56 -21.03 -6.30
C ALA A 154 3.61 -20.69 -5.15
N THR A 155 3.99 -19.74 -4.27
CA THR A 155 3.15 -19.26 -3.18
C THR A 155 1.82 -18.71 -3.69
N LEU A 156 1.87 -17.80 -4.68
CA LEU A 156 0.65 -17.22 -5.25
C LEU A 156 -0.27 -18.27 -5.89
N LYS A 157 0.29 -19.30 -6.53
CA LYS A 157 -0.48 -20.42 -7.11
C LYS A 157 -1.15 -21.26 -6.01
N ASN A 158 -0.43 -21.60 -4.95
CA ASN A 158 -0.94 -22.40 -3.84
C ASN A 158 -2.11 -21.68 -3.15
N GLU A 159 -1.98 -20.37 -2.90
CA GLU A 159 -3.04 -19.60 -2.27
C GLU A 159 -4.29 -19.45 -3.14
N ARG A 160 -4.11 -19.30 -4.47
CA ARG A 160 -5.24 -19.30 -5.41
C ARG A 160 -5.94 -20.65 -5.50
N ALA A 161 -5.21 -21.76 -5.34
CA ALA A 161 -5.79 -23.10 -5.33
C ALA A 161 -6.63 -23.36 -4.07
N ILE A 162 -6.30 -22.72 -2.94
CA ILE A 162 -7.02 -22.84 -1.67
C ILE A 162 -8.22 -21.88 -1.60
N ALA A 163 -8.16 -20.73 -2.28
CA ALA A 163 -9.21 -19.71 -2.32
C ALA A 163 -10.63 -20.15 -2.77
N PRO A 164 -10.87 -21.19 -3.62
CA PRO A 164 -12.23 -21.57 -4.04
C PRO A 164 -13.14 -22.04 -2.90
N LEU A 165 -12.59 -22.35 -1.72
CA LEU A 165 -13.36 -22.84 -0.58
C LEU A 165 -13.89 -21.72 0.34
N ALA A 166 -13.46 -20.47 0.18
CA ALA A 166 -13.75 -19.40 1.15
C ALA A 166 -14.49 -18.16 0.58
N PHE A 167 -14.75 -18.08 -0.73
CA PHE A 167 -15.40 -16.89 -1.31
C PHE A 167 -16.40 -17.25 -2.42
N SER A 168 -17.65 -17.53 -2.05
CA SER A 168 -18.77 -17.71 -2.97
C SER A 168 -19.33 -16.34 -3.42
N LYS A 169 -18.74 -15.74 -4.46
CA LYS A 169 -19.51 -14.91 -5.42
C LYS A 169 -19.05 -15.20 -6.85
N PRO A 170 -20.00 -15.28 -7.81
CA PRO A 170 -19.73 -15.77 -9.15
C PRO A 170 -18.88 -14.75 -9.93
N ARG A 171 -17.62 -15.11 -10.24
CA ARG A 171 -16.80 -14.34 -11.19
C ARG A 171 -17.19 -14.68 -12.62
N ARG A 172 -17.86 -13.75 -13.30
CA ARG A 172 -17.87 -13.69 -14.77
C ARG A 172 -16.64 -12.91 -15.22
N SER A 173 -15.62 -13.58 -15.74
CA SER A 173 -14.98 -13.23 -17.01
C SER A 173 -13.77 -14.12 -17.28
N LYS A 174 -13.65 -14.47 -18.55
CA LYS A 174 -12.72 -15.41 -19.15
C LYS A 174 -11.39 -14.72 -19.38
N GLN A 175 -10.37 -14.89 -18.53
CA GLN A 175 -9.02 -14.43 -18.92
C GLN A 175 -7.87 -15.11 -18.16
N CYS A 176 -7.95 -16.40 -17.83
CA CYS A 176 -6.85 -17.12 -17.16
C CYS A 176 -5.90 -17.88 -18.12
N ASN A 177 -5.78 -17.46 -19.38
CA ASN A 177 -4.90 -18.14 -20.36
C ASN A 177 -3.70 -17.32 -20.86
N ARG A 178 -3.49 -16.08 -20.41
CA ARG A 178 -2.47 -15.20 -21.03
C ARG A 178 -1.15 -15.04 -20.26
N VAL A 179 -1.03 -15.57 -19.03
CA VAL A 179 0.20 -15.44 -18.21
C VAL A 179 1.03 -16.74 -18.20
N LEU A 180 0.59 -17.81 -18.87
CA LEU A 180 1.30 -19.11 -18.87
C LEU A 180 2.13 -19.38 -20.14
N SER A 181 2.29 -18.42 -21.05
CA SER A 181 3.21 -18.53 -22.19
C SER A 181 4.26 -17.43 -22.16
N ALA A 182 5.17 -17.52 -21.20
CA ALA A 182 6.52 -17.00 -21.40
C ALA A 182 7.44 -18.21 -21.34
N ASN A 183 7.81 -18.70 -22.54
CA ASN A 183 8.85 -19.70 -22.71
C ASN A 183 10.14 -19.17 -22.06
N VAL A 184 10.72 -19.97 -21.18
CA VAL A 184 12.13 -19.89 -20.81
C VAL A 184 12.90 -20.54 -21.99
N PRO A 185 14.00 -19.92 -22.47
CA PRO A 185 14.84 -20.50 -23.53
C PRO A 185 15.47 -21.84 -23.13
#